data_AF-A0A941CRE6-F1
#
_entry.id   AF-A0A941CRE6-F1
#
_cell.length_a   1.000
_cell.length_b   1.000
_cell.length_c   1.000
_cell.angle_alpha   90.00
_cell.angle_beta   90.00
_cell.angle_gamma   90.00
#
_symmetry.space_group_name_H-M   'P 1'
#
loop_
_entity.id
_entity.type
_entity.pdbx_description
1 polymer ?
#
loop_
_entity_poly.entity_id
_entity_poly.type
_entity_poly.pdbx_seq_one_letter_code
_entity_poly.pdbx_strand_id
1 'polypeptide(L)'
;MKMGKLLRRIVLLAFAGIMALTIYNQEVMMANIRKNISRQEEVLADVRKENEKLKNLVDSTKTEEYTIRNARTRLGLLRPGEVPVIDTSGN
;
A
#
# COMPACT_ATOMS: atom_id res chain seq x y z
N MET A 1 -10.21 -61.93 -13.96
CA MET A 1 -10.13 -60.73 -13.09
C MET A 1 -8.85 -59.87 -13.27
N LYS A 2 -8.25 -59.79 -14.47
CA LYS A 2 -7.04 -58.95 -14.71
C LYS A 2 -7.38 -57.51 -15.11
N MET A 3 -8.50 -57.30 -15.81
CA MET A 3 -8.92 -55.99 -16.32
C MET A 3 -9.22 -54.96 -15.21
N GLY A 4 -9.87 -55.37 -14.13
CA GLY A 4 -10.17 -54.46 -12.99
C GLY A 4 -8.92 -53.98 -12.25
N LYS A 5 -7.86 -54.81 -12.18
CA LYS A 5 -6.58 -54.41 -11.57
C LYS A 5 -5.82 -53.40 -12.45
N LEU A 6 -5.93 -53.55 -13.77
CA LEU A 6 -5.37 -52.60 -14.74
C LEU A 6 -6.11 -51.25 -14.67
N LEU A 7 -7.44 -51.27 -14.65
CA LEU A 7 -8.25 -50.05 -14.54
C LEU A 7 -7.92 -49.28 -13.25
N ARG A 8 -7.81 -49.98 -12.11
CA ARG A 8 -7.44 -49.36 -10.82
C ARG A 8 -6.05 -48.71 -10.87
N ARG A 9 -5.07 -49.32 -11.54
CA ARG A 9 -3.73 -48.73 -11.70
C ARG A 9 -3.75 -47.49 -12.58
N ILE A 10 -4.53 -47.50 -13.66
CA ILE A 10 -4.69 -46.34 -14.55
C ILE A 10 -5.33 -45.16 -13.80
N VAL A 11 -6.39 -45.41 -13.02
CA VAL A 11 -7.04 -44.36 -12.22
C VAL A 11 -6.09 -43.78 -11.17
N LEU A 12 -5.31 -44.62 -10.48
CA LEU A 12 -4.31 -44.15 -9.52
C LEU A 12 -3.21 -43.30 -10.18
N LEU A 13 -2.73 -43.71 -11.36
CA LEU A 13 -1.73 -42.95 -12.11
C LEU A 13 -2.29 -41.61 -12.60
N ALA A 14 -3.53 -41.59 -13.10
CA ALA A 14 -4.20 -40.36 -13.52
C ALA A 14 -4.40 -39.41 -12.34
N PHE A 15 -4.82 -39.93 -11.18
CA PHE A 15 -4.97 -39.14 -9.96
C PHE A 15 -3.64 -38.55 -9.48
N ALA A 16 -2.58 -39.35 -9.46
CA ALA A 16 -1.23 -38.88 -9.12
C ALA A 16 -0.73 -37.80 -10.10
N GLY A 17 -0.99 -37.97 -11.40
CA GLY A 17 -0.63 -36.98 -12.42
C GLY A 17 -1.35 -35.64 -12.23
N ILE A 18 -2.66 -35.67 -11.96
CA ILE A 18 -3.44 -34.44 -11.69
C ILE A 18 -2.95 -33.74 -10.42
N MET A 19 -2.64 -34.49 -9.35
CA MET A 19 -2.09 -33.90 -8.14
C MET A 19 -0.71 -33.27 -8.38
N ALA A 20 0.18 -33.94 -9.11
CA ALA A 20 1.49 -33.39 -9.44
C ALA A 20 1.38 -32.07 -10.25
N LEU A 21 0.49 -32.02 -11.24
CA LEU A 21 0.23 -30.81 -12.02
C LEU A 21 -0.36 -29.68 -11.17
N THR A 22 -1.28 -30.01 -10.26
CA THR A 22 -1.90 -29.03 -9.37
C THR A 22 -0.87 -28.43 -8.42
N ILE A 23 -0.01 -29.25 -7.82
CA ILE A 23 1.05 -28.79 -6.91
C ILE A 23 2.04 -27.90 -7.66
N TYR A 24 2.46 -28.29 -8.87
CA TYR A 24 3.37 -27.48 -9.67
C TYR A 24 2.79 -26.09 -9.99
N ASN A 25 1.52 -26.02 -10.39
CA ASN A 25 0.85 -24.75 -10.66
C ASN A 25 0.69 -23.90 -9.38
N GLN A 26 0.46 -24.52 -8.22
CA GLN A 26 0.37 -23.85 -6.94
C GLN A 26 1.71 -23.22 -6.52
N GLU A 27 2.83 -23.89 -6.73
CA GLU A 27 4.17 -23.35 -6.43
C GLU A 27 4.47 -22.08 -7.25
N VAL A 28 4.17 -22.10 -8.55
CA VAL A 28 4.34 -20.92 -9.43
C VAL A 28 3.43 -19.78 -8.99
N MET A 29 2.17 -20.07 -8.64
CA MET A 29 1.23 -19.06 -8.14
C MET A 29 1.72 -18.45 -6.82
N MET A 30 2.22 -19.28 -5.90
CA MET A 30 2.76 -18.82 -4.61
C MET A 30 3.99 -17.95 -4.77
N ALA A 31 4.89 -18.26 -5.71
CA ALA A 31 6.03 -17.40 -6.03
C ALA A 31 5.58 -16.01 -6.49
N ASN A 32 4.56 -15.94 -7.35
CA ASN A 32 4.00 -14.66 -7.82
C ASN A 32 3.30 -13.89 -6.69
N ILE A 33 2.57 -14.57 -5.81
CA ILE A 33 1.92 -13.95 -4.64
C ILE A 33 2.98 -13.33 -3.73
N ARG A 34 4.04 -14.07 -3.39
CA ARG A 34 5.14 -13.56 -2.54
C ARG A 34 5.81 -12.32 -3.14
N LYS A 35 6.05 -12.33 -4.45
CA LYS A 35 6.61 -11.18 -5.17
C LYS A 35 5.68 -9.96 -5.11
N ASN A 36 4.38 -10.17 -5.26
CA ASN A 36 3.39 -9.09 -5.15
C ASN A 36 3.28 -8.53 -3.73
N ILE A 37 3.33 -9.38 -2.71
CA ILE A 37 3.32 -8.95 -1.30
C ILE A 37 4.54 -8.07 -1.03
N SER A 38 5.75 -8.51 -1.40
CA SER A 38 6.97 -7.73 -1.18
C SER A 38 6.91 -6.36 -1.87
N ARG A 39 6.41 -6.30 -3.10
CA ARG A 39 6.21 -5.02 -3.81
C ARG A 39 5.17 -4.13 -3.12
N GLN A 40 4.08 -4.71 -2.61
CA GLN A 40 3.05 -3.95 -1.90
C GLN A 40 3.55 -3.44 -0.55
N GLU A 41 4.40 -4.20 0.15
CA GLU A 41 5.04 -3.76 1.38
C GLU A 41 6.00 -2.59 1.15
N GLU A 42 6.76 -2.60 0.05
CA GLU A 42 7.63 -1.49 -0.34
C GLU A 42 6.82 -0.22 -0.62
N VAL A 43 5.76 -0.34 -1.44
CA VAL A 43 4.84 0.77 -1.72
C VAL A 43 4.18 1.29 -0.44
N LEU A 44 3.79 0.39 0.48
CA LEU A 44 3.20 0.78 1.76
C LEU A 44 4.19 1.53 2.64
N ALA A 45 5.45 1.12 2.66
CA ALA A 45 6.52 1.80 3.39
C ALA A 45 6.76 3.21 2.84
N ASP A 46 6.80 3.37 1.52
CA ASP A 46 6.97 4.67 0.87
C ASP A 46 5.80 5.61 1.15
N VAL A 47 4.56 5.12 0.99
CA VAL A 47 3.35 5.90 1.27
C VAL A 47 3.24 6.28 2.74
N ARG A 48 3.69 5.41 3.67
CA ARG A 48 3.75 5.75 5.10
C ARG A 48 4.77 6.83 5.39
N LYS A 49 5.96 6.73 4.80
CA LYS A 49 7.03 7.73 4.94
C LYS A 49 6.59 9.09 4.39
N GLU A 50 5.89 9.10 3.26
CA GLU A 50 5.32 10.31 2.69
C GLU A 50 4.22 10.90 3.58
N ASN A 51 3.32 10.06 4.11
CA ASN A 51 2.31 10.50 5.08
C ASN A 51 2.93 11.08 6.36
N GLU A 52 3.98 10.46 6.90
CA GLU A 52 4.70 11.00 8.06
C GLU A 52 5.36 12.35 7.75
N LYS A 53 5.97 12.49 6.57
CA LYS A 53 6.55 13.76 6.12
C LYS A 53 5.48 14.84 5.98
N LEU A 54 4.36 14.53 5.34
CA LEU A 54 3.23 15.45 5.19
C LEU A 54 2.63 15.80 6.54
N LYS A 55 2.50 14.84 7.45
CA LYS A 55 2.02 15.07 8.81
C LYS A 55 2.97 15.99 9.58
N ASN A 56 4.28 15.78 9.49
CA ASN A 56 5.26 16.67 10.13
C ASN A 56 5.22 18.09 9.56
N LEU A 57 5.02 18.24 8.25
CA LEU A 57 4.81 19.55 7.61
C LEU A 57 3.51 20.19 8.11
N VAL A 58 2.41 19.44 8.13
CA VAL A 58 1.13 19.91 8.65
C VAL A 58 1.25 20.30 10.12
N ASP A 59 1.86 19.49 10.95
CA ASP A 59 2.05 19.76 12.38
C ASP A 59 2.97 20.96 12.60
N SER A 60 4.00 21.15 11.77
CA SER A 60 4.82 22.37 11.78
C SER A 60 4.01 23.62 11.41
N THR A 61 3.05 23.50 10.49
CA THR A 61 2.09 24.57 10.16
C THR A 61 0.92 24.66 11.15
N LYS A 62 0.67 23.65 11.99
CA LYS A 62 -0.39 23.68 13.01
C LYS A 62 0.11 24.15 14.36
N THR A 63 1.39 24.53 14.48
CA THR A 63 1.86 25.28 15.64
C THR A 63 0.90 26.45 15.89
N GLU A 64 0.54 26.62 17.16
CA GLU A 64 -0.46 27.60 17.60
C GLU A 64 -0.14 29.00 17.04
N GLU A 65 1.15 29.31 16.94
CA GLU A 65 1.69 30.52 16.32
C GLU A 65 1.30 30.70 14.84
N TYR A 66 1.37 29.66 14.01
CA TYR A 66 0.94 29.75 12.60
C TYR A 66 -0.58 29.89 12.48
N THR A 67 -1.34 29.19 13.33
CA THR A 67 -2.81 29.32 13.38
C THR A 67 -3.23 30.73 13.80
N ILE A 68 -2.59 31.27 14.83
CA ILE A 68 -2.80 32.65 15.30
C ILE A 68 -2.37 33.64 14.21
N ARG A 69 -1.23 33.44 13.55
CA ARG A 69 -0.74 34.32 12.47
C ARG A 69 -1.69 34.30 11.27
N ASN A 70 -2.20 33.14 10.87
CA ASN A 70 -3.18 33.03 9.80
C ASN A 70 -4.53 33.65 10.17
N ALA A 71 -5.02 33.44 11.39
CA ALA A 71 -6.23 34.09 11.89
C ALA A 71 -6.06 35.63 11.88
N ARG A 72 -4.92 36.14 12.37
CA ARG A 72 -4.58 37.56 12.32
C ARG A 72 -4.50 38.10 10.90
N THR A 73 -3.90 37.33 9.98
CA THR A 73 -3.79 37.73 8.56
C THR A 73 -5.19 37.81 7.92
N ARG A 74 -6.07 36.83 8.17
CA ARG A 74 -7.47 36.85 7.70
C ARG A 74 -8.30 37.98 8.32
N LEU A 75 -7.99 38.39 9.54
CA LEU A 75 -8.66 39.49 10.26
C LEU A 75 -8.00 40.87 10.03
N GLY A 76 -6.92 40.96 9.25
CA GLY A 76 -6.19 42.21 9.00
C GLY A 76 -5.37 42.73 10.20
N LEU A 77 -5.14 41.91 11.22
CA LEU A 77 -4.48 42.27 12.48
C LEU A 77 -2.97 41.95 12.48
N LEU A 78 -2.21 42.45 11.51
CA LEU A 78 -0.76 42.18 11.41
C LEU A 78 0.05 42.94 12.50
N ARG A 79 1.14 42.36 13.00
CA ARG A 79 2.10 43.09 13.86
C ARG A 79 2.97 44.02 13.01
N PRO A 80 3.52 45.11 13.58
CA PRO A 80 4.52 45.93 12.89
C PRO A 80 5.69 45.05 12.42
N GLY A 81 5.95 45.01 11.11
CA GLY A 81 7.01 44.21 10.49
C GLY A 81 6.61 42.85 9.92
N GLU A 82 5.35 42.42 10.03
CA GLU A 82 4.86 41.17 9.42
C GLU A 82 4.37 41.40 7.98
N VAL A 83 4.82 40.55 7.04
CA VAL A 83 4.37 40.56 5.64
C VAL A 83 3.16 39.63 5.47
N PRO A 84 2.04 40.08 4.89
CA PRO A 84 0.86 39.24 4.69
C PRO A 84 1.17 38.10 3.72
N VAL A 85 0.90 36.86 4.15
CA VAL A 85 0.95 35.68 3.28
C VAL A 85 -0.47 35.41 2.79
N ILE A 86 -0.74 35.74 1.52
CA ILE A 86 -2.02 35.46 0.86
C ILE A 86 -1.88 34.09 0.18
N ASP A 87 -2.51 33.07 0.76
CA ASP A 87 -2.59 31.76 0.11
C ASP A 87 -3.61 31.85 -1.03
N THR A 88 -3.13 31.75 -2.28
CA THR A 88 -3.97 31.80 -3.50
C THR A 88 -4.47 30.39 -3.90
N SER A 89 -4.28 29.38 -3.04
CA SER A 89 -4.76 28.01 -3.27
C SER A 89 -6.25 27.88 -2.95
N GLY A 90 -7.09 28.53 -3.77
CA GLY A 90 -8.53 28.52 -3.64
C GLY A 90 -9.21 28.76 -4.98
N ASN A 91 -9.08 27.79 -5.89
CA ASN A 91 -10.03 27.47 -6.96
C ASN A 91 -10.06 25.96 -7.15
#